data_AF-A0A9D8BC78-F1
#
_entry.id   AF-A0A9D8BC78-F1
#
_cell.length_a   1.000
_cell.length_b   1.000
_cell.length_c   1.000
_cell.angle_alpha   90.00
_cell.angle_beta   90.00
_cell.angle_gamma   90.00
#
_symmetry.space_group_name_H-M   'P 1'
#
loop_
_entity.id
_entity.type
_entity.pdbx_description
1 polymer ?
#
loop_
_entity_poly.entity_id
_entity_poly.type
_entity_poly.pdbx_seq_one_letter_code
_entity_poly.pdbx_strand_id
1 'polypeptide(L)' 'GVSSEGYEMVIYNRWGEVMFETHNMQVGWDGSYGLEGLDCPTGTYTYKITFVLVNVSQEQIILTGHVNLLR' A
#
# COMPACT_ATOMS: atom_id res chain seq x y z
N GLY A 1 10.12 -9.05 14.19
CA GLY A 1 8.91 -8.22 14.18
C GLY A 1 9.15 -7.03 13.27
N VAL A 2 8.11 -6.44 12.67
CA VAL A 2 8.23 -5.21 11.88
C VAL A 2 8.12 -4.01 12.81
N SER A 3 8.96 -2.98 12.63
CA SER A 3 8.88 -1.75 13.45
C SER A 3 7.67 -0.94 13.00
N SER A 4 6.84 -0.48 13.94
CA SER A 4 5.73 0.43 13.64
C SER A 4 6.19 1.80 13.11
N GLU A 5 7.48 2.13 13.24
CA GLU A 5 8.04 3.42 12.82
C GLU A 5 8.57 3.45 11.39
N GLY A 6 8.53 2.31 10.67
CA GLY A 6 9.12 2.21 9.33
C GLY A 6 8.19 1.69 8.25
N TYR A 7 6.91 1.46 8.56
CA TYR A 7 5.94 0.91 7.61
C TYR A 7 5.26 2.01 6.79
N GLU A 8 5.24 1.83 5.48
CA GLU A 8 4.54 2.65 4.51
C GLU A 8 3.94 1.73 3.46
N MET A 9 2.67 1.91 3.12
CA MET A 9 2.01 1.24 2.00
C MET A 9 1.38 2.29 1.12
N VAL A 10 1.69 2.23 -0.17
CA VAL A 10 1.14 3.10 -1.21
C VAL A 10 0.56 2.25 -2.33
N ILE A 11 -0.65 2.57 -2.76
CA ILE A 11 -1.32 1.98 -3.91
C ILE A 11 -1.38 3.02 -5.01
N TYR A 12 -1.00 2.62 -6.22
CA TYR A 12 -1.05 3.44 -7.41
C TYR A 12 -2.04 2.88 -8.42
N ASN A 13 -2.69 3.76 -9.17
CA ASN A 13 -3.40 3.36 -10.38
C ASN A 13 -2.43 3.15 -11.56
N ARG A 14 -2.99 2.82 -12.73
CA ARG A 14 -2.23 2.58 -13.97
C ARG A 14 -1.45 3.80 -14.47
N TRP A 15 -1.82 5.00 -14.04
CA TRP A 15 -1.19 6.27 -14.41
C TRP A 15 -0.11 6.71 -13.41
N GLY A 16 0.09 5.94 -12.33
CA GLY A 16 1.02 6.29 -11.25
C GLY A 16 0.44 7.26 -10.22
N GLU A 17 -0.86 7.55 -10.26
CA GLU A 17 -1.53 8.37 -9.25
C GLU A 17 -1.75 7.56 -7.97
N VAL A 18 -1.51 8.18 -6.81
CA VAL A 18 -1.72 7.56 -5.51
C VAL A 18 -3.21 7.43 -5.24
N MET A 19 -3.68 6.20 -5.10
CA MET A 19 -5.07 5.89 -4.76
C MET A 19 -5.25 5.69 -3.26
N PHE A 20 -4.21 5.22 -2.58
CA PHE A 20 -4.26 4.96 -1.15
C PHE A 20 -2.85 5.02 -0.57
N GLU A 21 -2.73 5.56 0.64
CA GLU A 21 -1.49 5.64 1.40
C GLU A 21 -1.77 5.40 2.88
N THR A 22 -0.97 4.57 3.54
CA THR A 22 -1.06 4.35 4.97
C THR A 22 0.31 4.04 5.57
N HIS A 23 0.52 4.51 6.80
CA HIS A 23 1.67 4.17 7.64
C HIS A 23 1.32 3.13 8.71
N ASN A 24 0.06 2.67 8.73
CA ASN A 24 -0.41 1.67 9.68
C ASN A 24 -0.53 0.31 9.01
N MET A 25 0.29 -0.64 9.46
CA MET A 25 0.30 -2.03 8.97
C MET A 25 -1.02 -2.79 9.21
N GLN A 26 -1.87 -2.32 10.13
CA GLN A 26 -3.20 -2.89 10.39
C GLN A 26 -4.26 -2.38 9.42
N VAL A 27 -3.97 -1.33 8.65
CA VAL A 27 -4.89 -0.75 7.68
C VAL A 27 -4.45 -1.17 6.29
N GLY A 28 -5.37 -1.79 5.55
CA GLY A 28 -5.16 -2.20 4.17
C GLY A 28 -6.08 -1.43 3.23
N TRP A 29 -5.78 -1.51 1.93
CA TRP A 29 -6.64 -0.97 0.89
C TRP A 29 -7.74 -1.97 0.54
N ASP A 30 -8.99 -1.51 0.55
CA ASP A 30 -10.19 -2.31 0.27
C ASP A 30 -10.74 -2.12 -1.16
N GLY A 31 -10.09 -1.28 -1.97
CA GLY A 31 -10.58 -0.93 -3.30
C GLY A 31 -11.33 0.40 -3.35
N SER A 32 -11.33 1.19 -2.26
CA SER A 32 -11.95 2.52 -2.21
C SER A 32 -10.93 3.66 -2.41
N TYR A 33 -11.40 4.84 -2.83
CA TYR A 33 -10.60 6.06 -3.02
C TYR A 33 -11.24 7.25 -2.30
N GLY A 34 -10.38 8.05 -1.69
CA GLY A 34 -10.77 9.29 -1.01
C GLY A 34 -11.47 9.07 0.33
N LEU A 35 -11.71 10.17 1.06
CA LEU A 35 -12.34 10.16 2.37
C LEU A 35 -13.81 9.71 2.33
N GLU A 36 -14.44 9.80 1.15
CA GLU A 36 -15.83 9.41 0.93
C GLU A 36 -15.98 7.91 0.62
N GLY A 37 -14.87 7.16 0.51
CA GLY A 37 -14.90 5.72 0.24
C GLY A 37 -15.46 5.38 -1.15
N LEU A 38 -15.15 6.20 -2.16
CA LEU A 38 -15.65 6.00 -3.51
C LEU A 38 -15.01 4.75 -4.13
N ASP A 39 -15.82 3.93 -4.77
CA ASP A 39 -15.35 2.71 -5.41
C ASP A 39 -14.36 2.99 -6.54
N CYS A 40 -13.18 2.37 -6.47
CA CYS A 40 -12.22 2.44 -7.58
C CYS A 40 -12.72 1.63 -8.79
N PRO A 41 -12.41 2.09 -10.02
CA PRO A 41 -12.71 1.34 -11.23
C PRO A 41 -12.06 -0.06 -11.24
N THR A 42 -12.76 -1.04 -11.82
CA THR A 42 -12.19 -2.35 -12.14
C THR A 42 -10.91 -2.18 -12.96
N GLY A 43 -9.82 -2.80 -12.52
CA GLY A 43 -8.54 -2.57 -13.13
C GLY A 43 -7.38 -3.15 -12.34
N THR A 44 -6.17 -2.79 -12.76
CA THR A 44 -4.92 -3.24 -12.14
C THR A 44 -4.29 -2.07 -11.42
N TYR A 45 -3.98 -2.29 -10.15
CA TYR A 45 -3.37 -1.32 -9.25
C TYR A 45 -2.04 -1.87 -8.78
N THR A 46 -1.06 -1.00 -8.59
CA THR A 46 0.27 -1.40 -8.14
C THR A 46 0.39 -1.05 -6.66
N TYR A 47 0.82 -1.98 -5.82
CA TYR A 47 1.17 -1.67 -4.44
C TYR A 47 2.68 -1.58 -4.27
N LYS A 48 3.10 -0.68 -3.38
CA LYS A 48 4.45 -0.57 -2.87
C LYS A 48 4.37 -0.51 -1.34
N ILE A 49 4.99 -1.47 -0.67
CA ILE A 49 5.07 -1.53 0.79
C ILE A 49 6.54 -1.42 1.18
N THR A 50 6.87 -0.40 1.96
CA THR A 50 8.19 -0.20 2.55
C THR A 50 8.10 -0.54 4.03
N PHE A 51 9.01 -1.35 4.57
CA PHE A 51 9.07 -1.59 6.02
C PHE A 51 10.49 -1.90 6.51
N VAL A 52 10.71 -1.71 7.81
CA VAL A 52 11.99 -2.02 8.49
C VAL A 52 11.77 -3.16 9.49
N LEU A 53 12.67 -4.13 9.50
CA LEU A 53 12.64 -5.23 10.46
C LEU A 53 13.31 -4.82 11.77
N VAL A 54 12.60 -4.96 12.89
CA VAL A 54 13.18 -4.81 14.22
C VAL A 54 14.20 -5.93 14.41
N ASN A 55 15.45 -5.55 14.69
CA ASN A 55 16.57 -6.42 15.10
C ASN A 55 17.39 -7.11 14.00
N VAL A 56 17.28 -6.73 12.72
CA VAL A 56 18.11 -7.34 11.65
C VAL A 56 19.05 -6.32 11.00
N SER A 57 18.52 -5.16 10.62
CA SER A 57 19.25 -3.99 10.12
C SER A 57 18.28 -2.80 10.02
N GLN A 58 18.76 -1.56 9.97
CA GLN A 58 17.93 -0.41 9.59
C GLN A 58 17.65 -0.35 8.07
N GLU A 59 17.83 -1.47 7.36
CA GLU A 59 17.58 -1.52 5.93
C GLU A 59 16.08 -1.54 5.66
N GLN A 60 15.67 -0.69 4.72
CA GLN A 60 14.31 -0.65 4.22
C GLN A 60 14.11 -1.81 3.24
N ILE A 61 13.13 -2.65 3.54
CA ILE A 61 12.64 -3.68 2.62
C ILE A 61 11.48 -3.07 1.83
N ILE A 62 11.56 -3.20 0.51
CA ILE A 62 10.52 -2.73 -0.41
C ILE A 62 9.88 -3.96 -1.07
N LEU A 63 8.57 -4.12 -0.88
CA LEU A 63 7.74 -5.09 -1.58
C LEU A 63 6.88 -4.36 -2.61
N THR A 64 6.93 -4.80 -3.86
CA THR A 64 6.07 -4.29 -4.92
C THR A 64 5.30 -5.42 -5.59
N GLY A 65 4.13 -5.09 -6.12
CA GLY A 65 3.31 -6.04 -6.85
C GLY A 65 2.08 -5.36 -7.42
N HIS A 66 1.16 -6.17 -7.95
CA HIS A 66 -0.07 -5.69 -8.54
C HIS A 66 -1.29 -6.41 -7.95
N VAL A 67 -2.39 -5.68 -7.84
CA VAL A 67 -3.70 -6.16 -7.43
C VAL A 67 -4.65 -5.91 -8.59
N ASN A 68 -5.38 -6.96 -8.98
CA ASN A 68 -6.48 -6.82 -9.94
C ASN A 68 -7.77 -6.66 -9.14
N LEU A 69 -8.39 -5.49 -9.24
CA LEU A 69 -9.71 -5.25 -8.70
C LEU A 69 -10.74 -5.77 -9.72
N LEU A 70 -11.48 -6.80 -9.33
CA LEU A 70 -12.54 -7.44 -10.11
C LEU A 70 -13.89 -7.18 -9.42
N ARG A 71 -14.97 -6.99 -10.20
CA ARG A 71 -16.36 -6.86 -9.72
C ARG A 71 -17.26 -7.84 -10.43
#